data_AF-A0A523ADB3-F1
#
_entry.id   AF-A0A523ADB3-F1
#
_cell.length_a   1.000
_cell.length_b   1.000
_cell.length_c   1.000
_cell.angle_alpha   90.00
_cell.angle_beta   90.00
_cell.angle_gamma   90.00
#
_symmetry.space_group_name_H-M   'P 1'
#
loop_
_entity.id
_entity.type
_entity.pdbx_description
1 polymer ?
#
loop_
_entity_poly.entity_id
_entity_poly.type
_entity_poly.pdbx_seq_one_letter_code
_entity_poly.pdbx_strand_id
1 'polypeptide(L)'
;MKYRFPRGMRISTISEREQFYRNEFDLEKVKSWLSWREIQKTVFAVIVGRKTNFYLKEFEDVKDKALIIDEHRGLEEVLEYILHYLPEGVYYDRNLYSDPRLCENCPKDCWKCRNFLGQELAFDLDPENVDCPYHGSLEEKAARKDTISFCMLEFKRVRRNTAKLYKELEKDYENLRIVFSGRGFHIHVLDERAMKLSKKEREEIAEAFEDFGIDEWVTSGEMRLIRLPFSLNALVSRICIPLSFEDLRTFDPRKLAKPSFLLSTSS
;
A
#
# COMPACT_ATOMS: atom_id res chain seq x y z
N MET A 1 2.27 -5.94 -22.22
CA MET A 1 2.50 -4.54 -21.76
C MET A 1 3.98 -4.38 -21.44
N LYS A 2 4.69 -3.38 -22.01
CA LYS A 2 6.12 -3.18 -21.72
C LYS A 2 6.24 -2.08 -20.65
N TYR A 3 6.46 -2.47 -19.41
CA TYR A 3 6.67 -1.53 -18.31
C TYR A 3 7.87 -0.63 -18.57
N ARG A 4 7.76 0.66 -18.22
CA ARG A 4 8.88 1.60 -18.17
C ARG A 4 9.07 2.05 -16.73
N PHE A 5 10.22 1.69 -16.16
CA PHE A 5 10.57 2.01 -14.79
C PHE A 5 11.73 3.02 -14.74
N PRO A 6 11.83 3.81 -13.66
CA PRO A 6 13.02 4.61 -13.40
C PRO A 6 14.28 3.74 -13.27
N ARG A 7 15.45 4.36 -13.46
CA ARG A 7 16.74 3.67 -13.34
C ARG A 7 16.86 2.90 -12.03
N GLY A 8 17.27 1.64 -12.11
CA GLY A 8 17.49 0.76 -10.94
C GLY A 8 16.20 0.20 -10.34
N MET A 9 15.09 0.28 -11.06
CA MET A 9 13.79 -0.31 -10.68
C MET A 9 13.37 -1.32 -11.74
N ARG A 10 12.87 -2.47 -11.29
CA ARG A 10 12.40 -3.55 -12.16
C ARG A 10 11.47 -4.47 -11.38
N ILE A 11 10.80 -5.36 -12.09
CA ILE A 11 10.09 -6.47 -11.46
C ILE A 11 11.12 -7.40 -10.80
N SER A 12 10.83 -7.82 -9.57
CA SER A 12 11.59 -8.85 -8.86
C SER A 12 11.15 -10.26 -9.28
N THR A 13 12.13 -11.14 -9.41
CA THR A 13 11.92 -12.57 -9.63
C THR A 13 11.39 -13.25 -8.37
N ILE A 14 10.84 -14.46 -8.51
CA ILE A 14 10.36 -15.25 -7.38
C ILE A 14 11.47 -15.54 -6.36
N SER A 15 12.67 -15.89 -6.83
CA SER A 15 13.82 -16.15 -5.95
C SER A 15 14.26 -14.90 -5.17
N GLU A 16 14.20 -13.71 -5.78
CA GLU A 16 14.51 -12.45 -5.09
C GLU A 16 13.46 -12.09 -4.04
N ARG A 17 12.18 -12.36 -4.31
CA ARG A 17 11.11 -12.18 -3.30
C ARG A 17 11.33 -13.12 -2.12
N GLU A 18 11.65 -14.38 -2.37
CA GLU A 18 11.99 -15.34 -1.33
C GLU A 18 13.20 -14.89 -0.52
N GLN A 19 14.29 -14.49 -1.20
CA GLN A 19 15.49 -13.98 -0.54
C GLN A 19 15.17 -12.79 0.37
N PHE A 20 14.35 -11.85 -0.08
CA PHE A 20 13.93 -10.70 0.71
C PHE A 20 13.14 -11.12 1.96
N TYR A 21 12.10 -11.93 1.80
CA TYR A 21 11.24 -12.31 2.92
C TYR A 21 11.92 -13.24 3.94
N ARG A 22 12.94 -14.02 3.52
CA ARG A 22 13.71 -14.85 4.45
C ARG A 22 14.80 -14.08 5.21
N ASN A 23 15.42 -13.08 4.59
CA ASN A 23 16.67 -12.51 5.09
C ASN A 23 16.62 -11.02 5.45
N GLU A 24 15.63 -10.27 4.94
CA GLU A 24 15.59 -8.80 5.07
C GLU A 24 14.27 -8.28 5.66
N PHE A 25 13.17 -9.02 5.48
CA PHE A 25 11.87 -8.66 6.06
C PHE A 25 11.88 -8.81 7.59
N ASP A 26 11.62 -7.71 8.28
CA ASP A 26 11.79 -7.57 9.72
C ASP A 26 10.43 -7.50 10.42
N LEU A 27 10.05 -8.61 11.09
CA LEU A 27 8.76 -8.72 11.78
C LEU A 27 8.64 -7.77 12.97
N GLU A 28 9.73 -7.42 13.65
CA GLU A 28 9.67 -6.49 14.79
C GLU A 28 9.38 -5.06 14.32
N LYS A 29 9.88 -4.67 13.14
CA LYS A 29 9.47 -3.40 12.51
C LYS A 29 7.99 -3.38 12.14
N VAL A 30 7.46 -4.48 11.58
CA VAL A 30 6.03 -4.60 11.24
C VAL A 30 5.17 -4.56 12.51
N LYS A 31 5.56 -5.28 13.56
CA LYS A 31 4.91 -5.28 14.86
C LYS A 31 4.91 -3.90 15.51
N SER A 32 6.03 -3.17 15.43
CA SER A 32 6.12 -1.78 15.88
C SER A 32 5.19 -0.86 15.07
N TRP A 33 5.09 -1.04 13.76
CA TRP A 33 4.14 -0.29 12.93
C TRP A 33 2.69 -0.51 13.36
N LEU A 34 2.31 -1.77 13.61
CA LEU A 34 0.95 -2.18 13.98
C LEU A 34 0.69 -2.16 15.49
N SER A 35 1.59 -1.61 16.31
CA SER A 35 1.49 -1.69 17.78
C SER A 35 0.26 -1.01 18.38
N TRP A 36 -0.43 -0.18 17.60
CA TRP A 36 -1.65 0.52 18.00
C TRP A 36 -2.92 -0.33 17.83
N ARG A 37 -2.82 -1.54 17.24
CA ARG A 37 -3.93 -2.48 17.04
C ARG A 37 -3.57 -3.91 17.43
N GLU A 38 -4.58 -4.74 17.61
CA GLU A 38 -4.41 -6.17 17.88
C GLU A 38 -4.02 -6.90 16.59
N ILE A 39 -2.80 -7.44 16.53
CA ILE A 39 -2.28 -8.18 15.37
C ILE A 39 -3.16 -9.41 15.07
N GLN A 40 -3.60 -10.13 16.09
CA GLN A 40 -4.42 -11.34 15.97
C GLN A 40 -5.82 -11.07 15.38
N LYS A 41 -6.26 -9.80 15.36
CA LYS A 41 -7.52 -9.36 14.75
C LYS A 41 -7.29 -8.57 13.46
N THR A 42 -6.05 -8.53 12.97
CA THR A 42 -5.70 -7.80 11.76
C THR A 42 -5.77 -8.75 10.59
N VAL A 43 -6.65 -8.47 9.63
CA VAL A 43 -6.70 -9.24 8.39
C VAL A 43 -5.54 -8.80 7.49
N PHE A 44 -4.77 -9.76 6.99
CA PHE A 44 -3.74 -9.54 5.99
C PHE A 44 -4.22 -10.00 4.62
N ALA A 45 -3.50 -9.61 3.58
CA ALA A 45 -3.75 -10.13 2.26
C ALA A 45 -2.48 -10.15 1.42
N VAL A 46 -2.43 -11.07 0.46
CA VAL A 46 -1.38 -11.12 -0.55
C VAL A 46 -1.98 -11.06 -1.94
N ILE A 47 -1.29 -10.38 -2.85
CA ILE A 47 -1.57 -10.43 -4.28
C ILE A 47 -0.40 -11.16 -4.93
N VAL A 48 -0.67 -12.26 -5.63
CA VAL A 48 0.38 -13.18 -6.07
C VAL A 48 1.12 -12.65 -7.29
N GLY A 49 0.41 -12.36 -8.39
CA GLY A 49 1.05 -12.05 -9.67
C GLY A 49 0.23 -11.17 -10.62
N ARG A 50 -0.78 -10.45 -10.12
CA ARG A 50 -1.73 -9.67 -10.93
C ARG A 50 -1.06 -8.70 -11.90
N LYS A 51 -0.10 -7.89 -11.42
CA LYS A 51 0.60 -6.87 -12.24
C LYS A 51 1.91 -7.41 -12.81
N THR A 52 2.66 -8.15 -12.02
CA THR A 52 3.99 -8.63 -12.39
C THR A 52 3.93 -9.78 -13.39
N ASN A 53 2.89 -10.61 -13.33
CA ASN A 53 2.79 -11.88 -14.03
C ASN A 53 3.95 -12.85 -13.71
N PHE A 54 4.59 -12.68 -12.54
CA PHE A 54 5.54 -13.61 -11.96
C PHE A 54 4.93 -14.20 -10.70
N TYR A 55 4.71 -15.51 -10.73
CA TYR A 55 4.08 -16.30 -9.67
C TYR A 55 4.56 -17.76 -9.78
N LEU A 56 4.42 -18.54 -8.71
CA LEU A 56 4.61 -19.99 -8.77
C LEU A 56 3.44 -20.62 -9.54
N LYS A 57 3.73 -21.51 -10.49
CA LYS A 57 2.75 -22.02 -11.46
C LYS A 57 1.54 -22.71 -10.80
N GLU A 58 1.74 -23.32 -9.64
CA GLU A 58 0.67 -23.93 -8.84
C GLU A 58 -0.39 -22.93 -8.35
N PHE A 59 -0.10 -21.62 -8.34
CA PHE A 59 -1.03 -20.55 -7.94
C PHE A 59 -1.61 -19.75 -9.11
N GLU A 60 -1.61 -20.31 -10.32
CA GLU A 60 -2.12 -19.64 -11.52
C GLU A 60 -3.59 -19.22 -11.42
N ASP A 61 -4.42 -20.05 -10.79
CA ASP A 61 -5.87 -19.85 -10.61
C ASP A 61 -6.22 -18.72 -9.61
N VAL A 62 -5.24 -18.32 -8.80
CA VAL A 62 -5.36 -17.24 -7.80
C VAL A 62 -4.51 -16.02 -8.13
N LYS A 63 -3.74 -16.03 -9.23
CA LYS A 63 -2.75 -14.98 -9.54
C LYS A 63 -3.31 -13.55 -9.54
N ASP A 64 -4.56 -13.40 -9.96
CA ASP A 64 -5.27 -12.12 -10.09
C ASP A 64 -6.17 -11.80 -8.90
N LYS A 65 -6.21 -12.64 -7.86
CA LYS A 65 -7.06 -12.45 -6.68
C LYS A 65 -6.26 -11.81 -5.54
N ALA A 66 -6.97 -11.11 -4.66
CA ALA A 66 -6.43 -10.79 -3.34
C ALA A 66 -6.75 -11.97 -2.42
N LEU A 67 -5.71 -12.68 -1.99
CA LEU A 67 -5.83 -13.80 -1.07
C LEU A 67 -5.84 -13.25 0.34
N ILE A 68 -6.93 -13.49 1.06
CA ILE A 68 -7.14 -13.00 2.43
C ILE A 68 -6.46 -13.97 3.41
N ILE A 69 -5.83 -13.41 4.44
CA ILE A 69 -5.19 -14.11 5.56
C ILE A 69 -5.83 -13.54 6.83
N ASP A 70 -6.93 -14.13 7.25
CA ASP A 70 -7.70 -13.80 8.45
C ASP A 70 -7.66 -14.91 9.52
N GLU A 71 -7.06 -16.06 9.18
CA GLU A 71 -6.75 -17.16 10.10
C GLU A 71 -5.25 -17.21 10.39
N HIS A 72 -4.79 -16.49 11.42
CA HIS A 72 -3.40 -16.55 11.88
C HIS A 72 -3.30 -16.19 13.37
N ARG A 73 -2.24 -16.65 14.04
CA ARG A 73 -1.96 -16.33 15.46
C ARG A 73 -1.00 -15.16 15.66
N GLY A 74 -0.32 -14.72 14.60
CA GLY A 74 0.72 -13.69 14.68
C GLY A 74 1.35 -13.38 13.33
N LEU A 75 2.40 -12.57 13.32
CA LEU A 75 3.10 -12.18 12.10
C LEU A 75 3.99 -13.31 11.55
N GLU A 76 4.38 -14.25 12.39
CA GLU A 76 5.17 -15.43 12.02
C GLU A 76 4.38 -16.32 11.05
N GLU A 77 3.11 -16.59 11.34
CA GLU A 77 2.23 -17.34 10.44
C GLU A 77 1.90 -16.54 9.17
N VAL A 78 1.70 -15.22 9.29
CA VAL A 78 1.56 -14.36 8.11
C VAL A 78 2.79 -14.45 7.21
N LEU A 79 4.00 -14.52 7.78
CA LEU A 79 5.23 -14.75 7.03
C LEU A 79 5.26 -16.14 6.37
N GLU A 80 4.72 -17.18 6.98
CA GLU A 80 4.58 -18.50 6.34
C GLU A 80 3.69 -18.41 5.09
N TYR A 81 2.55 -17.72 5.16
CA TYR A 81 1.72 -17.45 3.97
C TYR A 81 2.47 -16.65 2.90
N ILE A 82 3.23 -15.62 3.29
CA ILE A 82 4.04 -14.81 2.37
C ILE A 82 5.10 -15.68 1.68
N LEU A 83 5.78 -16.56 2.42
CA LEU A 83 6.80 -17.47 1.89
C LEU A 83 6.21 -18.59 1.04
N HIS A 84 4.97 -19.00 1.31
CA HIS A 84 4.24 -19.96 0.49
C HIS A 84 3.88 -19.38 -0.88
N TYR A 85 3.32 -18.16 -0.92
CA TYR A 85 2.85 -17.56 -2.18
C TYR A 85 3.92 -16.76 -2.95
N LEU A 86 4.95 -16.27 -2.27
CA LEU A 86 5.98 -15.36 -2.81
C LEU A 86 5.36 -14.18 -3.61
N PRO A 87 4.46 -13.41 -2.97
CA PRO A 87 3.53 -12.53 -3.65
C PRO A 87 4.21 -11.28 -4.24
N GLU A 88 3.52 -10.65 -5.19
CA GLU A 88 3.95 -9.37 -5.74
C GLU A 88 3.72 -8.19 -4.79
N GLY A 89 2.85 -8.36 -3.81
CA GLY A 89 2.61 -7.39 -2.75
C GLY A 89 1.88 -7.99 -1.56
N VAL A 90 2.20 -7.47 -0.38
CA VAL A 90 1.57 -7.81 0.90
C VAL A 90 0.80 -6.60 1.41
N TYR A 91 -0.38 -6.84 1.95
CA TYR A 91 -1.34 -5.84 2.36
C TYR A 91 -1.92 -6.20 3.73
N TYR A 92 -2.47 -5.20 4.42
CA TYR A 92 -3.33 -5.41 5.57
C TYR A 92 -4.65 -4.65 5.38
N ASP A 93 -5.69 -5.15 6.02
CA ASP A 93 -7.01 -4.54 6.02
C ASP A 93 -7.04 -3.38 7.02
N ARG A 94 -7.40 -2.20 6.53
CA ARG A 94 -7.56 -0.99 7.33
C ARG A 94 -8.78 -1.05 8.27
N ASN A 95 -9.71 -1.98 8.03
CA ASN A 95 -10.83 -2.20 8.91
C ASN A 95 -10.36 -2.76 10.27
N LEU A 96 -11.06 -2.35 11.31
CA LEU A 96 -10.95 -2.88 12.66
C LEU A 96 -12.16 -3.77 12.93
N TYR A 97 -11.90 -4.94 13.51
CA TYR A 97 -12.92 -5.95 13.75
C TYR A 97 -12.96 -6.32 15.21
N SER A 98 -14.15 -6.67 15.71
CA SER A 98 -14.26 -7.31 17.02
C SER A 98 -13.64 -8.71 17.00
N ASP A 99 -13.91 -9.46 15.92
CA ASP A 99 -13.31 -10.75 15.60
C ASP A 99 -13.44 -11.01 14.08
N PRO A 100 -12.32 -11.05 13.32
CA PRO A 100 -12.36 -11.31 11.88
C PRO A 100 -13.07 -12.61 11.48
N ARG A 101 -13.09 -13.62 12.35
CA ARG A 101 -13.74 -14.91 12.07
C ARG A 101 -15.26 -14.78 11.90
N LEU A 102 -15.86 -13.71 12.42
CA LEU A 102 -17.28 -13.41 12.23
C LEU A 102 -17.59 -12.85 10.83
N CYS A 103 -16.58 -12.55 10.01
CA CYS A 103 -16.77 -12.00 8.66
C CYS A 103 -17.21 -13.02 7.62
N GLU A 104 -17.10 -14.33 7.87
CA GLU A 104 -17.54 -15.39 6.94
C GLU A 104 -19.03 -15.25 6.57
N ASN A 105 -19.85 -14.79 7.52
CA ASN A 105 -21.29 -14.59 7.36
C ASN A 105 -21.74 -13.11 7.52
N CYS A 106 -20.81 -12.14 7.45
CA CYS A 106 -21.13 -10.71 7.61
C CYS A 106 -21.81 -10.15 6.34
N PRO A 107 -22.69 -9.14 6.47
CA PRO A 107 -23.16 -8.36 5.33
C PRO A 107 -22.00 -7.85 4.48
N LYS A 108 -22.19 -7.79 3.16
CA LYS A 108 -21.16 -7.25 2.24
C LYS A 108 -20.76 -5.81 2.57
N ASP A 109 -21.69 -5.05 3.12
CA ASP A 109 -21.48 -3.68 3.58
C ASP A 109 -20.97 -3.66 5.03
N CYS A 110 -19.65 -3.60 5.20
CA CYS A 110 -19.02 -3.56 6.53
C CYS A 110 -19.48 -2.37 7.37
N TRP A 111 -19.83 -1.24 6.76
CA TRP A 111 -20.27 -0.03 7.48
C TRP A 111 -21.55 -0.24 8.30
N LYS A 112 -22.33 -1.28 7.97
CA LYS A 112 -23.54 -1.68 8.70
C LYS A 112 -23.34 -2.94 9.57
N CYS A 113 -22.14 -3.52 9.57
CA CYS A 113 -21.85 -4.78 10.25
C CYS A 113 -21.48 -4.52 11.71
N ARG A 114 -22.10 -5.23 12.67
CA ARG A 114 -21.77 -5.10 14.10
C ARG A 114 -20.34 -5.51 14.45
N ASN A 115 -19.71 -6.32 13.58
CA ASN A 115 -18.32 -6.72 13.75
C ASN A 115 -17.34 -5.60 13.37
N PHE A 116 -17.78 -4.59 12.62
CA PHE A 116 -16.94 -3.48 12.18
C PHE A 116 -16.84 -2.42 13.28
N LEU A 117 -15.61 -2.18 13.75
CA LEU A 117 -15.32 -1.23 14.82
C LEU A 117 -14.87 0.15 14.32
N GLY A 118 -14.63 0.26 13.01
CA GLY A 118 -14.08 1.45 12.37
C GLY A 118 -13.05 1.06 11.31
N GLN A 119 -12.49 2.06 10.64
CA GLN A 119 -11.48 1.85 9.60
C GLN A 119 -10.40 2.92 9.71
N GLU A 120 -9.13 2.55 9.56
CA GLU A 120 -8.06 3.53 9.41
C GLU A 120 -8.34 4.47 8.21
N LEU A 121 -8.35 5.78 8.44
CA LEU A 121 -8.39 6.76 7.36
C LEU A 121 -7.01 6.83 6.71
N ALA A 122 -6.96 6.71 5.39
CA ALA A 122 -5.70 6.86 4.66
C ALA A 122 -5.93 7.51 3.30
N PHE A 123 -4.90 8.18 2.82
CA PHE A 123 -4.83 8.83 1.53
C PHE A 123 -3.73 8.16 0.71
N ASP A 124 -4.06 7.63 -0.47
CA ASP A 124 -3.08 7.06 -1.40
C ASP A 124 -2.83 8.05 -2.54
N LEU A 125 -1.57 8.44 -2.71
CA LEU A 125 -1.13 9.35 -3.76
C LEU A 125 -0.18 8.59 -4.68
N ASP A 126 -0.66 8.21 -5.84
CA ASP A 126 0.09 7.42 -6.81
C ASP A 126 0.44 8.24 -8.07
N PRO A 127 1.60 7.99 -8.72
CA PRO A 127 2.03 8.72 -9.93
C PRO A 127 1.05 8.65 -11.12
N GLU A 128 0.17 7.65 -11.15
CA GLU A 128 -0.87 7.54 -12.17
C GLU A 128 -1.97 8.61 -12.04
N ASN A 129 -2.14 9.18 -10.84
CA ASN A 129 -3.20 10.15 -10.51
C ASN A 129 -2.76 11.62 -10.64
N VAL A 130 -1.67 11.91 -11.36
CA VAL A 130 -1.25 13.29 -11.65
C VAL A 130 -0.90 13.49 -13.13
N ASP A 131 -1.13 14.68 -13.69
CA ASP A 131 -0.74 14.95 -15.09
C ASP A 131 0.78 14.97 -15.26
N CYS A 132 1.21 14.62 -16.47
CA CYS A 132 2.60 14.62 -16.87
C CYS A 132 2.75 15.18 -18.29
N PRO A 133 3.65 16.15 -18.54
CA PRO A 133 3.89 16.68 -19.89
C PRO A 133 4.37 15.63 -20.91
N TYR A 134 4.84 14.47 -20.44
CA TYR A 134 5.28 13.37 -21.31
C TYR A 134 4.26 12.23 -21.44
N HIS A 135 3.36 12.09 -20.47
CA HIS A 135 2.39 10.98 -20.44
C HIS A 135 0.93 11.46 -20.53
N GLY A 136 0.71 12.77 -20.69
CA GLY A 136 -0.61 13.36 -20.83
C GLY A 136 -1.33 13.66 -19.52
N SER A 137 -2.55 14.17 -19.68
CA SER A 137 -3.54 14.35 -18.60
C SER A 137 -4.07 13.02 -18.08
N LEU A 138 -4.80 13.07 -16.96
CA LEU A 138 -5.51 11.90 -16.43
C LEU A 138 -6.47 11.27 -17.44
N GLU A 139 -7.22 12.10 -18.16
CA GLU A 139 -8.15 11.66 -19.21
C GLU A 139 -7.43 10.91 -20.34
N GLU A 140 -6.30 11.44 -20.80
CA GLU A 140 -5.50 10.83 -21.85
C GLU A 140 -4.89 9.49 -21.41
N LYS A 141 -4.45 9.39 -20.14
CA LYS A 141 -3.93 8.14 -19.56
C LYS A 141 -5.03 7.08 -19.44
N ALA A 142 -6.20 7.48 -18.94
CA ALA A 142 -7.36 6.60 -18.81
C ALA A 142 -7.81 6.07 -20.19
N ALA A 143 -7.88 6.94 -21.20
CA ALA A 143 -8.23 6.57 -22.57
C ALA A 143 -7.25 5.56 -23.19
N ARG A 144 -5.95 5.69 -22.90
CA ARG A 144 -4.90 4.77 -23.36
C ARG A 144 -4.86 3.46 -22.57
N LYS A 145 -5.65 3.35 -21.49
CA LYS A 145 -5.56 2.26 -20.50
C LYS A 145 -4.13 2.10 -19.97
N ASP A 146 -3.44 3.23 -19.83
CA ASP A 146 -2.12 3.31 -19.22
C ASP A 146 -2.27 3.05 -17.73
N THR A 147 -2.27 1.78 -17.34
CA THR A 147 -2.56 1.38 -15.96
C THR A 147 -1.34 1.46 -15.05
N ILE A 148 -0.13 1.50 -15.61
CA ILE A 148 1.12 1.37 -14.85
C ILE A 148 2.25 2.08 -15.60
N SER A 149 2.47 3.35 -15.25
CA SER A 149 3.70 4.07 -15.60
C SER A 149 4.32 4.58 -14.31
N PHE A 150 5.65 4.44 -14.17
CA PHE A 150 6.35 5.09 -13.05
C PHE A 150 7.32 6.15 -13.57
N CYS A 151 6.85 7.39 -13.66
CA CYS A 151 7.66 8.54 -14.04
C CYS A 151 8.25 9.26 -12.82
N MET A 152 9.52 9.65 -12.90
CA MET A 152 10.13 10.47 -11.85
C MET A 152 9.56 11.90 -11.80
N LEU A 153 8.95 12.40 -12.88
CA LEU A 153 8.29 13.71 -12.86
C LEU A 153 6.97 13.67 -12.10
N GLU A 154 6.13 12.67 -12.39
CA GLU A 154 4.90 12.38 -11.67
C GLU A 154 5.20 12.11 -10.19
N PHE A 155 6.22 11.28 -9.91
CA PHE A 155 6.67 11.01 -8.54
C PHE A 155 7.03 12.28 -7.76
N LYS A 156 7.75 13.21 -8.40
CA LYS A 156 8.10 14.49 -7.76
C LYS A 156 6.87 15.35 -7.49
N ARG A 157 5.86 15.30 -8.36
CA ARG A 157 4.58 16.02 -8.18
C ARG A 157 3.80 15.39 -7.03
N VAL A 158 3.61 14.08 -7.05
CA VAL A 158 3.00 13.29 -5.96
C VAL A 158 3.68 13.57 -4.63
N ARG A 159 5.01 13.51 -4.55
CA ARG A 159 5.77 13.82 -3.32
C ARG A 159 5.51 15.23 -2.78
N ARG A 160 5.39 16.22 -3.67
CA ARG A 160 5.03 17.61 -3.27
C ARG A 160 3.59 17.69 -2.79
N ASN A 161 2.67 17.02 -3.46
CA ASN A 161 1.26 16.97 -3.06
C ASN A 161 1.12 16.26 -1.71
N THR A 162 1.78 15.13 -1.49
CA THR A 162 1.83 14.43 -0.20
C THR A 162 2.33 15.36 0.90
N ALA A 163 3.41 16.12 0.67
CA ALA A 163 3.95 17.04 1.68
C ALA A 163 2.95 18.16 2.01
N LYS A 164 2.26 18.72 1.01
CA LYS A 164 1.23 19.74 1.24
C LYS A 164 0.01 19.17 1.95
N LEU A 165 -0.48 18.01 1.51
CA LEU A 165 -1.63 17.33 2.12
C LEU A 165 -1.34 16.98 3.59
N TYR A 166 -0.14 16.46 3.89
CA TYR A 166 0.27 16.23 5.28
C TYR A 166 0.19 17.51 6.12
N LYS A 167 0.62 18.66 5.57
CA LYS A 167 0.54 19.96 6.24
C LYS A 167 -0.88 20.50 6.41
N GLU A 168 -1.80 20.10 5.56
CA GLU A 168 -3.22 20.41 5.75
C GLU A 168 -3.82 19.50 6.83
N LEU A 169 -3.56 18.19 6.77
CA LEU A 169 -4.06 17.22 7.73
C LEU A 169 -3.53 17.43 9.15
N GLU A 170 -2.29 17.89 9.32
CA GLU A 170 -1.69 18.11 10.65
C GLU A 170 -2.36 19.25 11.45
N LYS A 171 -3.22 20.05 10.79
CA LYS A 171 -4.03 21.07 11.47
C LYS A 171 -5.16 20.45 12.28
N ASP A 172 -5.64 19.30 11.84
CA ASP A 172 -6.77 18.59 12.41
C ASP A 172 -6.34 17.33 13.15
N TYR A 173 -5.37 16.58 12.63
CA TYR A 173 -5.03 15.25 13.14
C TYR A 173 -3.64 15.22 13.79
N GLU A 174 -3.52 14.46 14.88
CA GLU A 174 -2.28 14.37 15.66
C GLU A 174 -1.41 13.17 15.27
N ASN A 175 -2.02 12.04 14.90
CA ASN A 175 -1.32 10.77 14.66
C ASN A 175 -1.25 10.45 13.16
N LEU A 176 -0.44 11.24 12.46
CA LEU A 176 -0.18 11.09 11.03
C LEU A 176 1.10 10.31 10.77
N ARG A 177 1.04 9.33 9.86
CA ARG A 177 2.21 8.58 9.41
C ARG A 177 2.30 8.54 7.90
N ILE A 178 3.50 8.73 7.37
CA ILE A 178 3.76 8.74 5.92
C ILE A 178 4.46 7.42 5.57
N VAL A 179 4.03 6.76 4.50
CA VAL A 179 4.66 5.54 3.99
C VAL A 179 4.93 5.70 2.51
N PHE A 180 6.16 5.40 2.08
CA PHE A 180 6.42 5.18 0.66
C PHE A 180 5.89 3.80 0.24
N SER A 181 4.93 3.76 -0.69
CA SER A 181 4.21 2.55 -1.10
C SER A 181 4.92 1.73 -2.19
N GLY A 182 6.13 2.15 -2.57
CA GLY A 182 6.93 1.59 -3.67
C GLY A 182 6.86 2.42 -4.96
N ARG A 183 5.73 3.09 -5.21
CA ARG A 183 5.58 4.02 -6.36
C ARG A 183 5.09 5.40 -5.93
N GLY A 184 4.17 5.44 -4.99
CA GLY A 184 3.60 6.66 -4.43
C GLY A 184 3.81 6.75 -2.93
N PHE A 185 2.89 7.44 -2.27
CA PHE A 185 2.89 7.57 -0.83
C PHE A 185 1.49 7.34 -0.27
N HIS A 186 1.46 6.73 0.91
CA HIS A 186 0.27 6.74 1.75
C HIS A 186 0.46 7.74 2.88
N ILE A 187 -0.60 8.45 3.23
CA ILE A 187 -0.72 9.13 4.53
C ILE A 187 -1.76 8.35 5.33
N HIS A 188 -1.35 7.86 6.48
CA HIS A 188 -2.16 7.12 7.43
C HIS A 188 -2.58 8.05 8.57
N VAL A 189 -3.86 8.12 8.89
CA VAL A 189 -4.42 8.92 10.00
C VAL A 189 -4.94 7.95 11.06
N LEU A 190 -4.23 7.90 12.18
CA LEU A 190 -4.46 6.91 13.24
C LEU A 190 -5.17 7.48 14.47
N ASP A 191 -5.67 8.71 14.38
CA ASP A 191 -6.53 9.31 15.39
C ASP A 191 -7.81 8.47 15.57
N GLU A 192 -8.20 8.19 16.81
CA GLU A 192 -9.40 7.41 17.11
C GLU A 192 -10.66 8.03 16.48
N ARG A 193 -10.73 9.37 16.44
CA ARG A 193 -11.84 10.09 15.80
C ARG A 193 -11.90 9.87 14.29
N ALA A 194 -10.75 9.74 13.63
CA ALA A 194 -10.71 9.44 12.19
C ALA A 194 -11.23 8.03 11.91
N MET A 195 -10.94 7.08 12.81
CA MET A 195 -11.40 5.69 12.66
C MET A 195 -12.91 5.54 12.71
N LYS A 196 -13.60 6.45 13.41
CA LYS A 196 -15.05 6.45 13.62
C LYS A 196 -15.83 7.24 12.57
N LEU A 197 -15.16 7.92 11.65
CA LEU A 197 -15.81 8.64 10.54
C LEU A 197 -16.70 7.68 9.75
N SER A 198 -17.93 8.10 9.50
CA SER A 198 -18.86 7.41 8.61
C SER A 198 -18.37 7.45 7.16
N LYS A 199 -18.90 6.54 6.34
CA LYS A 199 -18.62 6.52 4.89
C LYS A 199 -18.90 7.88 4.23
N LYS A 200 -20.01 8.55 4.58
CA LYS A 200 -20.38 9.86 4.02
C LYS A 200 -19.35 10.94 4.36
N GLU A 201 -18.91 11.02 5.62
CA GLU A 201 -17.87 11.97 6.03
C GLU A 201 -16.55 11.71 5.30
N ARG A 202 -16.24 10.45 5.00
CA ARG A 202 -15.05 10.10 4.22
C ARG A 202 -15.16 10.44 2.74
N GLU A 203 -16.34 10.29 2.16
CA GLU A 203 -16.63 10.75 0.80
C GLU A 203 -16.45 12.28 0.71
N GLU A 204 -16.96 13.04 1.68
CA GLU A 204 -16.77 14.49 1.78
C GLU A 204 -15.27 14.87 1.93
N ILE A 205 -14.52 14.12 2.74
CA ILE A 205 -13.07 14.32 2.88
C ILE A 205 -12.35 13.98 1.57
N ALA A 206 -12.75 12.92 0.87
CA ALA A 206 -12.15 12.53 -0.41
C ALA A 206 -12.34 13.63 -1.45
N GLU A 207 -13.57 14.15 -1.59
CA GLU A 207 -13.90 15.27 -2.47
C GLU A 207 -13.09 16.54 -2.09
N ALA A 208 -13.01 16.87 -0.80
CA ALA A 208 -12.26 18.05 -0.34
C ALA A 208 -10.75 18.03 -0.65
N PHE A 209 -10.17 16.85 -0.88
CA PHE A 209 -8.75 16.67 -1.15
C PHE A 209 -8.46 16.07 -2.54
N GLU A 210 -9.44 16.00 -3.44
CA GLU A 210 -9.30 15.40 -4.78
C GLU A 210 -8.18 16.08 -5.60
N ASP A 211 -8.04 17.41 -5.47
CA ASP A 211 -7.04 18.23 -6.17
C ASP A 211 -5.58 17.84 -5.86
N PHE A 212 -5.36 17.09 -4.78
CA PHE A 212 -4.04 16.55 -4.45
C PHE A 212 -3.67 15.31 -5.30
N GLY A 213 -4.60 14.77 -6.09
CA GLY A 213 -4.42 13.55 -6.87
C GLY A 213 -4.45 12.30 -5.99
N ILE A 214 -5.29 12.31 -4.95
CA ILE A 214 -5.52 11.14 -4.10
C ILE A 214 -6.36 10.09 -4.84
N ASP A 215 -6.24 8.83 -4.46
CA ASP A 215 -7.23 7.81 -4.77
C ASP A 215 -8.42 7.96 -3.81
N GLU A 216 -9.54 8.46 -4.34
CA GLU A 216 -10.78 8.67 -3.59
C GLU A 216 -11.36 7.37 -3.04
N TRP A 217 -11.16 6.22 -3.71
CA TRP A 217 -11.68 4.93 -3.25
C TRP A 217 -10.93 4.44 -2.01
N VAL A 218 -9.64 4.79 -1.90
CA VAL A 218 -8.88 4.56 -0.68
C VAL A 218 -9.38 5.48 0.44
N THR A 219 -9.63 6.75 0.15
CA THR A 219 -10.00 7.73 1.19
C THR A 219 -11.43 7.53 1.71
N SER A 220 -12.40 7.32 0.82
CA SER A 220 -13.80 7.01 1.13
C SER A 220 -13.98 5.67 1.87
N GLY A 221 -12.99 4.78 1.77
CA GLY A 221 -12.95 3.52 2.49
C GLY A 221 -13.48 2.31 1.73
N GLU A 222 -13.78 2.46 0.44
CA GLU A 222 -14.14 1.37 -0.47
C GLU A 222 -12.97 0.38 -0.68
N MET A 223 -11.76 0.90 -0.85
CA MET A 223 -10.55 0.09 -1.00
C MET A 223 -9.91 -0.19 0.36
N ARG A 224 -10.40 -1.20 1.09
CA ARG A 224 -9.95 -1.47 2.47
C ARG A 224 -8.50 -1.95 2.63
N LEU A 225 -7.92 -2.61 1.61
CA LEU A 225 -6.56 -3.15 1.67
C LEU A 225 -5.53 -2.08 1.36
N ILE A 226 -4.52 -1.95 2.23
CA ILE A 226 -3.38 -1.05 2.03
C ILE A 226 -2.07 -1.81 2.20
N ARG A 227 -1.03 -1.41 1.47
CA ARG A 227 0.23 -2.16 1.44
C ARG A 227 0.90 -2.18 2.81
N LEU A 228 1.33 -3.36 3.25
CA LEU A 228 1.98 -3.56 4.54
C LEU A 228 3.35 -2.87 4.55
N PRO A 229 3.63 -1.94 5.49
CA PRO A 229 4.96 -1.37 5.64
C PRO A 229 6.01 -2.44 5.89
N PHE A 230 7.22 -2.14 5.43
CA PHE A 230 8.39 -3.02 5.36
C PHE A 230 8.28 -4.18 4.37
N SER A 231 7.12 -4.42 3.72
CA SER A 231 7.00 -5.43 2.67
C SER A 231 7.60 -4.97 1.33
N LEU A 232 7.78 -5.92 0.40
CA LEU A 232 8.29 -5.64 -0.94
C LEU A 232 7.14 -5.30 -1.90
N ASN A 233 7.28 -4.19 -2.61
CA ASN A 233 6.55 -3.95 -3.86
C ASN A 233 7.32 -4.59 -5.01
N ALA A 234 6.91 -5.79 -5.42
CA ALA A 234 7.65 -6.59 -6.38
C ALA A 234 7.65 -6.01 -7.80
N LEU A 235 6.65 -5.19 -8.15
CA LEU A 235 6.52 -4.56 -9.46
C LEU A 235 7.71 -3.65 -9.78
N VAL A 236 8.23 -2.98 -8.75
CA VAL A 236 9.31 -2.00 -8.89
C VAL A 236 10.55 -2.30 -8.03
N SER A 237 10.52 -3.43 -7.32
CA SER A 237 11.56 -3.89 -6.40
C SER A 237 11.96 -2.82 -5.40
N ARG A 238 10.97 -2.37 -4.61
CA ARG A 238 11.18 -1.42 -3.50
C ARG A 238 10.50 -1.87 -2.22
N ILE A 239 11.19 -1.62 -1.12
CA ILE A 239 10.66 -1.84 0.22
C ILE A 239 9.71 -0.68 0.53
N CYS A 240 8.55 -0.99 1.08
CA CYS A 240 7.64 0.03 1.55
C CYS A 240 8.10 0.50 2.90
N ILE A 241 8.41 1.78 3.05
CA ILE A 241 9.04 2.25 4.28
C ILE A 241 8.28 3.44 4.86
N PRO A 242 8.02 3.47 6.17
CA PRO A 242 7.62 4.68 6.85
C PRO A 242 8.67 5.77 6.67
N LEU A 243 8.22 7.01 6.53
CA LEU A 243 9.05 8.19 6.35
C LEU A 243 8.69 9.25 7.39
N SER A 244 9.70 9.96 7.88
CA SER A 244 9.46 11.24 8.53
C SER A 244 9.04 12.28 7.48
N PHE A 245 8.42 13.38 7.94
CA PHE A 245 8.13 14.51 7.06
C PHE A 245 9.40 15.05 6.38
N GLU A 246 10.53 15.06 7.11
CA GLU A 246 11.82 15.52 6.59
C GLU A 246 12.39 14.62 5.49
N ASP A 247 12.32 13.31 5.70
CA ASP A 247 12.74 12.33 4.70
C ASP A 247 11.90 12.44 3.43
N LEU A 248 10.58 12.62 3.56
CA LEU A 248 9.67 12.81 2.42
C LEU A 248 10.15 13.94 1.49
N ARG A 249 10.62 15.07 2.03
CA ARG A 249 11.02 16.25 1.22
C ARG A 249 12.20 15.97 0.29
N THR A 250 13.06 15.02 0.65
CA THR A 250 14.28 14.69 -0.10
C THR A 250 14.26 13.28 -0.69
N PHE A 251 13.22 12.50 -0.40
CA PHE A 251 13.10 11.10 -0.80
C PHE A 251 13.26 10.90 -2.31
N ASP A 252 14.13 9.94 -2.67
CA ASP A 252 14.37 9.48 -4.05
C ASP A 252 14.41 7.94 -4.07
N PRO A 253 13.37 7.28 -4.63
CA PRO A 253 13.29 5.83 -4.66
C PRO A 253 14.36 5.21 -5.56
N ARG A 254 15.07 5.96 -6.41
CA ARG A 254 16.19 5.38 -7.17
C ARG A 254 17.39 5.06 -6.28
N LYS A 255 17.48 5.70 -5.11
CA LYS A 255 18.60 5.58 -4.16
C LYS A 255 18.19 4.88 -2.87
N LEU A 256 16.99 5.17 -2.37
CA LEU A 256 16.47 4.67 -1.10
C LEU A 256 15.50 3.51 -1.30
N ALA A 257 15.11 2.86 -0.20
CA ALA A 257 14.15 1.76 -0.18
C ALA A 257 14.51 0.58 -1.09
N LYS A 258 15.80 0.39 -1.38
CA LYS A 258 16.30 -0.70 -2.22
C LYS A 258 16.46 -1.97 -1.36
N PRO A 259 15.91 -3.11 -1.78
CA PRO A 259 16.26 -4.38 -1.17
C PRO A 259 17.71 -4.77 -1.49
N SER A 260 18.30 -5.57 -0.62
CA SER A 260 19.69 -6.04 -0.68
C SER A 260 20.08 -6.69 -2.02
N PHE A 261 19.17 -7.43 -2.66
CA PHE A 261 19.42 -8.07 -3.97
C PHE A 261 19.62 -7.07 -5.13
N LEU A 262 19.28 -5.79 -4.95
CA LEU A 262 19.59 -4.72 -5.91
C LEU A 262 20.89 -3.95 -5.58
N LEU A 263 21.58 -4.32 -4.52
CA LEU A 263 22.88 -3.78 -4.14
C LEU A 263 24.02 -4.68 -4.66
N SER A 264 23.80 -5.99 -4.69
CA SER A 264 24.77 -7.02 -5.11
C SER A 264 25.12 -7.03 -6.61
N THR A 265 24.46 -6.22 -7.44
CA THR A 265 24.68 -6.14 -8.89
C THR A 265 25.61 -5.01 -9.32
N SER A 266 26.32 -4.38 -8.37
CA SER A 266 27.27 -3.28 -8.61
C SER A 266 28.74 -3.69 -8.43
N SER A 267 29.06 -4.98 -8.59
CA SER A 267 30.43 -5.51 -8.62
C SER A 267 30.89 -5.75 -10.04
#